data_AF-A0A840CK05-F1
#
_entry.id   AF-A0A840CK05-F1
#
_cell.length_a   1.000
_cell.length_b   1.000
_cell.length_c   1.000
_cell.angle_alpha   90.00
_cell.angle_beta   90.00
_cell.angle_gamma   90.00
#
_symmetry.space_group_name_H-M   'P 1'
#
loop_
_entity.id
_entity.type
_entity.pdbx_description
1 polymer ?
#
loop_
_entity_poly.entity_id
_entity_poly.type
_entity_poly.pdbx_seq_one_letter_code
_entity_poly.pdbx_strand_id
1 'polypeptide(L)'
;MKTIFLFMLLLVTLNCCSQNKKDNTERLLFGREHAEKELRESLSDSLIHNVIGKDKILIKEEADAVKIAEVVLFSIYSEENIIRQHPYEVHFIDNYWIISGTFPLEPRMVGGTFLIIIDARDSRILRITHGK
;
A
#
# COMPACT_ATOMS: atom_id res chain seq x y z
N MET A 1 -20.67 -45.36 -45.42
CA MET A 1 -20.26 -45.72 -44.03
C MET A 1 -18.80 -45.35 -43.74
N LYS A 2 -17.82 -45.71 -44.59
CA LYS A 2 -16.41 -45.33 -44.41
C LYS A 2 -16.14 -43.82 -44.29
N THR A 3 -16.84 -43.00 -45.07
CA THR A 3 -16.71 -41.52 -45.05
C THR A 3 -17.28 -40.88 -43.78
N ILE A 4 -18.39 -41.42 -43.25
CA ILE A 4 -18.98 -40.98 -41.97
C ILE A 4 -18.06 -41.33 -40.81
N PHE A 5 -17.45 -42.52 -40.84
CA PHE A 5 -16.49 -42.95 -39.82
C PHE A 5 -15.21 -42.09 -39.83
N LEU A 6 -14.74 -41.69 -41.02
CA LEU A 6 -13.60 -40.78 -41.18
C LEU A 6 -13.89 -39.37 -40.63
N PHE A 7 -15.12 -38.88 -40.80
CA PHE A 7 -15.54 -37.57 -40.29
C PHE A 7 -15.68 -37.57 -38.76
N MET A 8 -16.18 -38.67 -38.18
CA MET A 8 -16.27 -38.83 -36.73
C MET A 8 -14.90 -38.90 -36.07
N LEU A 9 -13.91 -39.54 -36.72
CA LEU A 9 -12.53 -39.61 -36.25
C LEU A 9 -11.85 -38.23 -36.24
N LEU A 10 -12.21 -37.35 -37.18
CA LEU A 10 -11.69 -35.97 -37.29
C LEU A 10 -12.22 -35.04 -36.19
N LEU A 11 -13.44 -35.29 -35.68
CA LEU A 11 -14.05 -34.49 -34.60
C LEU A 11 -13.50 -34.86 -33.21
N VAL A 12 -13.00 -36.08 -33.04
CA VAL A 12 -12.38 -36.55 -31.78
C VAL A 12 -10.98 -35.96 -31.60
N THR A 13 -10.22 -35.72 -32.67
CA THR A 13 -8.87 -35.15 -32.58
C THR A 13 -8.87 -33.64 -32.29
N LEU A 14 -9.95 -32.92 -32.62
CA LEU A 14 -10.09 -31.49 -32.31
C LEU A 14 -10.39 -31.21 -30.82
N ASN A 15 -10.81 -32.21 -30.06
CA ASN A 15 -11.08 -32.09 -28.62
C ASN A 15 -9.89 -32.51 -27.73
N CYS A 16 -8.77 -32.95 -28.31
CA CYS A 16 -7.68 -33.61 -27.56
C CYS A 16 -6.42 -32.75 -27.36
N CYS A 17 -6.48 -31.44 -27.59
CA CYS A 17 -5.33 -30.55 -27.36
C CYS A 17 -5.76 -29.26 -26.64
N SER A 18 -6.09 -29.35 -25.35
CA SER A 18 -5.96 -28.21 -24.42
C SER A 18 -5.93 -28.69 -22.98
N GLN A 19 -4.89 -29.44 -22.61
CA GLN A 19 -4.47 -29.56 -21.21
C GLN A 19 -3.02 -29.13 -21.13
N ASN A 20 -2.82 -27.82 -21.16
CA ASN A 20 -1.53 -27.26 -20.81
C ASN A 20 -1.36 -27.43 -19.29
N LYS A 21 -0.74 -28.53 -18.89
CA LYS A 21 -0.19 -28.71 -17.55
C LYS A 21 0.88 -27.63 -17.37
N LYS A 22 0.49 -26.52 -16.76
CA LYS A 22 1.40 -25.45 -16.39
C LYS A 22 1.80 -25.63 -14.94
N ASP A 23 3.10 -25.49 -14.77
CA ASP A 23 3.90 -25.73 -13.58
C ASP A 23 3.33 -25.02 -12.35
N ASN A 24 3.58 -25.54 -11.15
CA ASN A 24 2.97 -25.09 -9.89
C ASN A 24 3.47 -23.69 -9.40
N THR A 25 3.91 -22.81 -10.30
CA THR A 25 4.26 -21.41 -9.98
C THR A 25 3.95 -20.43 -11.12
N GLU A 26 2.93 -20.66 -11.94
CA GLU A 26 2.46 -19.60 -12.86
C GLU A 26 1.46 -18.68 -12.14
N ARG A 27 1.94 -17.52 -11.66
CA ARG A 27 1.08 -16.47 -11.11
C ARG A 27 0.39 -15.72 -12.24
N LEU A 28 -0.94 -15.56 -12.17
CA LEU A 28 -1.70 -14.72 -13.09
C LEU A 28 -1.37 -13.24 -12.86
N LEU A 29 -0.92 -12.55 -13.91
CA LEU A 29 -0.65 -11.11 -13.89
C LEU A 29 -1.73 -10.39 -14.71
N PHE A 30 -2.51 -9.53 -14.05
CA PHE A 30 -3.64 -8.83 -14.69
C PHE A 30 -3.25 -7.55 -15.47
N GLY A 31 -2.04 -7.05 -15.28
CA GLY A 31 -1.49 -5.93 -16.06
C GLY A 31 -2.07 -4.55 -15.71
N ARG A 32 -1.58 -3.54 -16.43
CA ARG A 32 -1.86 -2.11 -16.19
C ARG A 32 -3.32 -1.73 -16.43
N GLU A 33 -3.94 -2.25 -17.48
CA GLU A 33 -5.32 -1.94 -17.83
C GLU A 33 -6.29 -2.30 -16.71
N HIS A 34 -6.10 -3.49 -16.11
CA HIS A 34 -6.86 -3.92 -14.95
C HIS A 34 -6.64 -2.99 -13.75
N ALA A 35 -5.39 -2.62 -13.44
CA ALA A 35 -5.09 -1.68 -12.35
C ALA A 35 -5.76 -0.30 -12.54
N GLU A 36 -5.79 0.22 -13.78
CA GLU A 36 -6.50 1.47 -14.08
C GLU A 36 -8.02 1.34 -13.92
N LYS A 37 -8.58 0.17 -14.22
CA LYS A 37 -10.00 -0.12 -13.99
C LYS A 37 -10.32 -0.11 -12.49
N GLU A 38 -9.55 -0.84 -11.68
CA GLU A 38 -9.71 -0.88 -10.21
C GLU A 38 -9.63 0.52 -9.60
N LEU A 39 -8.68 1.36 -10.08
CA LEU A 39 -8.58 2.76 -9.65
C LEU A 39 -9.83 3.57 -10.02
N ARG A 40 -10.32 3.47 -11.26
CA ARG A 40 -11.53 4.18 -11.70
C ARG A 40 -12.76 3.79 -10.88
N GLU A 41 -12.92 2.51 -10.58
CA GLU A 41 -14.02 2.01 -9.75
C GLU A 41 -13.91 2.46 -8.29
N SER A 42 -12.69 2.55 -7.75
CA SER A 42 -12.45 3.05 -6.39
C SER A 42 -12.72 4.55 -6.26
N LEU A 43 -12.43 5.33 -7.31
CA LEU A 43 -12.64 6.79 -7.33
C LEU A 43 -14.10 7.21 -7.54
N SER A 44 -14.98 6.30 -8.00
CA SER A 44 -16.39 6.61 -8.25
C SER A 44 -17.30 6.46 -7.01
N ASP A 45 -16.73 6.53 -5.81
CA ASP A 45 -17.41 6.33 -4.51
C ASP A 45 -18.10 4.95 -4.36
N SER A 46 -17.65 3.94 -5.12
CA SER A 46 -18.10 2.57 -4.95
C SER A 46 -17.49 1.97 -3.67
N LEU A 47 -18.27 1.89 -2.59
CA LEU A 47 -17.89 1.16 -1.36
C LEU A 47 -17.96 -0.37 -1.51
N ILE A 48 -18.20 -0.87 -2.72
CA ILE A 48 -18.35 -2.30 -2.99
C ILE A 48 -17.03 -3.00 -2.62
N HIS A 49 -17.09 -3.87 -1.60
CA HIS A 49 -15.95 -4.61 -1.06
C HIS A 49 -14.80 -3.76 -0.50
N ASN A 50 -15.05 -2.49 -0.14
CA ASN A 50 -14.02 -1.66 0.49
C ASN A 50 -13.98 -1.88 2.01
N VAL A 51 -12.80 -2.19 2.53
CA VAL A 51 -12.55 -2.36 3.98
C VAL A 51 -12.35 -1.00 4.68
N ILE A 52 -12.07 0.05 3.90
CA ILE A 52 -11.88 1.42 4.39
C ILE A 52 -13.27 2.04 4.64
N GLY A 53 -13.60 2.18 5.91
CA GLY A 53 -14.83 2.79 6.43
C GLY A 53 -14.53 3.32 7.83
N LYS A 54 -15.12 4.48 8.18
CA LYS A 54 -14.68 5.43 9.23
C LYS A 54 -14.45 4.87 10.65
N ASP A 55 -14.79 3.61 10.89
CA ASP A 55 -14.80 2.97 12.20
C ASP A 55 -13.68 1.94 12.40
N LYS A 56 -12.91 1.58 11.35
CA LYS A 56 -11.82 0.61 11.47
C LYS A 56 -10.45 1.28 11.47
N ILE A 57 -9.69 1.07 12.54
CA ILE A 57 -8.27 1.44 12.62
C ILE A 57 -7.41 0.40 11.91
N LEU A 58 -6.67 0.84 10.89
CA LEU A 58 -5.73 0.03 10.12
C LEU A 58 -4.33 0.07 10.72
N ILE A 59 -3.88 1.24 11.16
CA ILE A 59 -2.57 1.44 11.80
C ILE A 59 -2.76 1.41 13.32
N LYS A 60 -2.63 0.23 13.92
CA LYS A 60 -2.88 0.03 15.36
C LYS A 60 -1.64 0.23 16.22
N GLU A 61 -0.48 -0.08 15.67
CA GLU A 61 0.79 -0.11 16.39
C GLU A 61 1.61 1.14 16.08
N GLU A 62 2.24 1.70 17.12
CA GLU A 62 3.14 2.84 17.00
C GLU A 62 4.26 2.58 15.97
N ALA A 63 4.85 1.39 16.00
CA ALA A 63 5.94 1.01 15.11
C ALA A 63 5.54 1.05 13.63
N ASP A 64 4.28 0.78 13.30
CA ASP A 64 3.80 0.84 11.91
C ASP A 64 3.50 2.27 11.49
N ALA A 65 2.97 3.10 12.41
CA ALA A 65 2.81 4.53 12.18
C ALA A 65 4.16 5.22 11.92
N VAL A 66 5.20 4.86 12.69
CA VAL A 66 6.57 5.36 12.51
C VAL A 66 7.14 4.95 11.15
N LYS A 67 7.02 3.68 10.74
CA LYS A 67 7.49 3.23 9.41
C LYS A 67 6.81 4.01 8.27
N ILE A 68 5.51 4.24 8.37
CA ILE A 68 4.75 5.01 7.35
C ILE A 68 5.26 6.45 7.31
N ALA A 69 5.45 7.07 8.48
CA ALA A 69 6.00 8.42 8.58
C ALA A 69 7.41 8.51 7.95
N GLU A 70 8.29 7.59 8.27
CA GLU A 70 9.68 7.57 7.77
C GLU A 70 9.75 7.47 6.26
N VAL A 71 9.00 6.55 5.63
CA VAL A 71 8.97 6.42 4.17
C VAL A 71 8.65 7.75 3.48
N VAL A 72 7.71 8.51 4.03
CA VAL A 72 7.34 9.81 3.49
C VAL A 72 8.39 10.88 3.79
N LEU A 73 8.81 10.97 5.05
CA LEU A 73 9.73 12.01 5.52
C LEU A 73 11.13 11.86 4.92
N PHE A 74 11.61 10.64 4.68
CA PHE A 74 12.90 10.38 4.03
C PHE A 74 12.92 10.94 2.61
N SER A 75 11.79 10.84 1.88
CA SER A 75 11.68 11.41 0.53
C SER A 75 11.67 12.94 0.52
N ILE A 76 11.28 13.59 1.63
CA ILE A 76 11.16 15.05 1.71
C ILE A 76 12.43 15.67 2.30
N TYR A 77 12.96 15.08 3.38
CA TYR A 77 13.99 15.69 4.22
C TYR A 77 15.31 14.90 4.27
N SER A 78 15.43 13.79 3.54
CA SER A 78 16.49 12.77 3.63
C SER A 78 16.42 11.88 4.88
N GLU A 79 16.79 10.62 4.70
CA GLU A 79 16.85 9.62 5.76
C GLU A 79 17.78 10.04 6.91
N GLU A 80 19.02 10.46 6.59
CA GLU A 80 20.00 10.89 7.60
C GLU A 80 19.43 12.02 8.49
N ASN A 81 18.76 13.00 7.90
CA ASN A 81 18.23 14.12 8.66
C ASN A 81 17.08 13.72 9.61
N ILE A 82 16.27 12.75 9.21
CA ILE A 82 15.12 12.28 10.00
C ILE A 82 15.59 11.35 11.12
N ILE A 83 16.50 10.41 10.84
CA ILE A 83 17.08 9.51 11.84
C ILE A 83 17.79 10.28 12.97
N ARG A 84 18.45 11.41 12.67
CA ARG A 84 19.10 12.26 13.70
C ARG A 84 18.13 12.87 14.71
N GLN A 85 16.83 12.84 14.45
CA GLN A 85 15.79 13.38 15.34
C GLN A 85 15.15 12.31 16.23
N HIS A 86 15.75 11.11 16.31
CA HIS A 86 15.37 10.09 17.28
C HIS A 86 15.76 10.44 18.73
N PRO A 87 15.05 9.88 19.74
CA PRO A 87 13.80 9.14 19.59
C PRO A 87 12.67 10.07 19.14
N TYR A 88 11.67 9.55 18.43
CA TYR A 88 10.51 10.36 18.07
C TYR A 88 9.56 10.45 19.26
N GLU A 89 8.86 11.57 19.36
CA GLU A 89 7.70 11.71 20.23
C GLU A 89 6.46 11.27 19.43
N VAL A 90 5.75 10.27 19.94
CA VAL A 90 4.61 9.65 19.25
C VAL A 90 3.38 9.62 20.14
N HIS A 91 2.25 10.08 19.61
CA HIS A 91 0.97 10.08 20.30
C HIS A 91 -0.15 9.57 19.40
N PHE A 92 -1.08 8.82 19.99
CA PHE A 92 -2.32 8.40 19.34
C PHE A 92 -3.52 9.12 19.96
N ILE A 93 -4.17 9.99 19.19
CA ILE A 93 -5.27 10.84 19.67
C ILE A 93 -6.36 10.87 18.61
N ASP A 94 -7.61 10.56 18.99
CA ASP A 94 -8.79 10.64 18.13
C ASP A 94 -8.67 9.94 16.78
N ASN A 95 -8.03 8.75 16.75
CA ASN A 95 -7.72 7.98 15.55
C ASN A 95 -6.61 8.55 14.65
N TYR A 96 -5.83 9.49 15.16
CA TYR A 96 -4.69 10.07 14.46
C TYR A 96 -3.39 9.75 15.18
N TRP A 97 -2.36 9.44 14.40
CA TRP A 97 -0.98 9.38 14.84
C TRP A 97 -0.34 10.76 14.67
N ILE A 98 0.24 11.28 15.75
CA ILE A 98 1.01 12.52 15.78
C ILE A 98 2.44 12.14 16.10
N ILE A 99 3.36 12.39 15.17
CA ILE A 99 4.76 11.98 15.28
C ILE A 99 5.62 13.22 15.06
N SER A 100 6.53 13.50 15.99
CA SER A 100 7.50 14.58 15.85
C SER A 100 8.91 14.14 16.25
N GLY A 101 9.89 14.74 15.59
CA GLY A 101 11.30 14.55 15.94
C GLY A 101 11.65 15.24 17.26
N THR A 102 12.75 14.82 17.88
CA THR A 102 13.33 15.45 19.07
C THR A 102 14.72 16.03 18.80
N PHE A 103 15.24 16.80 19.75
CA PHE A 103 16.62 17.31 19.73
C PHE A 103 17.40 16.80 20.94
N PRO A 104 18.72 16.57 20.79
CA PRO A 104 19.59 16.41 21.95
C PRO A 104 19.60 17.71 22.76
N LEU A 105 19.65 17.57 24.09
CA LEU A 105 19.73 18.72 25.00
C LEU A 105 21.05 19.48 24.82
N GLU A 106 22.13 18.76 24.51
CA GLU A 106 23.47 19.30 24.27
C GLU A 106 24.16 18.55 23.11
N PRO A 107 24.88 19.25 22.19
CA PRO A 107 24.91 20.71 22.08
C PRO A 107 23.54 21.24 21.66
N ARG A 108 23.20 22.45 22.11
CA ARG A 108 21.97 23.11 21.68
C ARG A 108 21.90 23.21 20.15
N MET A 109 20.90 22.55 19.58
CA MET A 109 20.62 22.60 18.15
C MET A 109 19.82 23.87 17.81
N VAL A 110 20.09 24.46 16.63
CA VAL A 110 19.34 25.59 16.10
C VAL A 110 18.42 25.09 14.99
N GLY A 111 17.14 25.43 15.07
CA GLY A 111 16.10 25.04 14.10
C GLY A 111 14.95 24.28 14.75
N GLY A 112 14.17 23.59 13.91
CA GLY A 112 13.01 22.80 14.32
C GLY A 112 13.12 21.33 13.96
N THR A 113 12.22 20.54 14.50
CA THR A 113 12.04 19.12 14.14
C THR A 113 10.87 18.94 13.19
N PHE A 114 10.76 17.75 12.61
CA PHE A 114 9.59 17.41 11.83
C PHE A 114 8.35 17.22 12.72
N LEU A 115 7.18 17.43 12.14
CA LEU A 115 5.88 16.98 12.62
C LEU A 115 5.12 16.36 11.45
N ILE A 116 4.57 15.17 11.64
CA ILE A 116 3.64 14.52 10.73
C ILE A 116 2.39 14.05 11.47
N ILE A 117 1.23 14.23 10.86
CA ILE A 117 -0.06 13.76 11.38
C ILE A 117 -0.71 12.83 10.35
N ILE A 118 -1.06 11.61 10.77
CA ILE A 118 -1.56 10.53 9.91
C ILE A 118 -2.90 10.02 10.46
N ASP A 119 -3.91 9.89 9.60
CA ASP A 119 -5.15 9.19 9.94
C ASP A 119 -4.89 7.68 10.02
N ALA A 120 -5.16 7.07 11.17
CA ALA A 120 -4.89 5.65 11.38
C ALA A 120 -5.88 4.72 10.66
N ARG A 121 -6.94 5.26 10.05
CA ARG A 121 -7.98 4.49 9.34
C ARG A 121 -7.66 4.24 7.88
N ASP A 122 -6.88 5.11 7.24
CA ASP A 122 -6.61 5.05 5.81
C ASP A 122 -5.20 5.52 5.43
N SER A 123 -4.34 5.78 6.42
CA SER A 123 -2.98 6.31 6.24
C SER A 123 -2.93 7.69 5.56
N ARG A 124 -4.06 8.42 5.50
CA ARG A 124 -4.08 9.77 4.95
C ARG A 124 -3.17 10.66 5.78
N ILE A 125 -2.30 11.38 5.10
CA ILE A 125 -1.45 12.39 5.73
C ILE A 125 -2.26 13.68 5.83
N LEU A 126 -2.46 14.16 7.05
CA LEU A 126 -3.16 15.42 7.33
C LEU A 126 -2.21 16.62 7.32
N ARG A 127 -0.98 16.42 7.80
CA ARG A 127 0.00 17.50 7.95
C ARG A 127 1.41 16.96 7.90
N ILE A 128 2.29 17.70 7.22
CA ILE A 128 3.75 17.59 7.34
C ILE A 128 4.29 19.01 7.50
N THR A 129 5.17 19.21 8.47
CA THR A 129 5.92 20.45 8.63
C THR A 129 7.28 20.15 9.25
N HIS A 130 8.24 21.04 9.05
CA HIS A 130 9.57 20.97 9.65
C HIS A 130 9.90 22.38 10.13
N GLY A 131 9.92 22.57 11.45
CA GLY A 131 10.04 23.90 12.03
C GLY A 131 9.43 24.08 13.42
N LYS A 132 10.24 24.62 14.32
CA LYS A 132 9.87 25.45 15.46
C LYS A 132 10.77 26.67 15.40
#